data_AF-A0A0W0SD63-F1
#
_entry.id   AF-A0A0W0SD63-F1
#
_cell.length_a   1.000
_cell.length_b   1.000
_cell.length_c   1.000
_cell.angle_alpha   90.00
_cell.angle_beta   90.00
_cell.angle_gamma   90.00
#
_symmetry.space_group_name_H-M   'P 1'
#
loop_
_entity.id
_entity.type
_entity.pdbx_description
1 polymer ?
#
loop_
_entity_poly.entity_id
_entity_poly.type
_entity_poly.pdbx_seq_one_letter_code
_entity_poly.pdbx_strand_id
1 'polypeptide(L)'
;MDNNSKVQIYKGIIQYLLESTNYTLKNIADLSNSPIKIIRAIYCDNFVPLNFSSELQLVRLYQMILEIHTQEKQFKKYLPLPKGFRQLSASME
;
A
#
# COMPACT_ATOMS: atom_id res chain seq x y z
N MET A 1 8.76 -20.64 -18.87
CA MET A 1 7.32 -20.37 -18.66
C MET A 1 7.15 -19.31 -17.55
N ASP A 2 8.06 -18.32 -17.49
CA ASP A 2 8.49 -17.77 -16.18
C ASP A 2 8.23 -16.27 -15.99
N ASN A 3 7.99 -15.53 -17.08
CA ASN A 3 7.69 -14.09 -17.01
C ASN A 3 6.26 -13.79 -16.58
N ASN A 4 5.33 -14.75 -16.78
CA ASN A 4 3.91 -14.51 -16.52
C ASN A 4 3.63 -14.42 -15.01
N SER A 5 4.25 -15.28 -14.20
CA SER A 5 4.09 -15.25 -12.73
C SER A 5 4.59 -13.94 -12.13
N LYS A 6 5.73 -13.43 -12.60
CA LYS A 6 6.33 -12.17 -12.14
C LYS A 6 5.42 -10.97 -12.43
N VAL A 7 4.86 -10.92 -13.64
CA VAL A 7 3.85 -9.93 -14.02
C VAL A 7 2.63 -9.99 -13.10
N GLN A 8 2.07 -11.18 -12.86
CA GLN A 8 0.88 -11.32 -12.01
C GLN A 8 1.15 -10.87 -10.58
N ILE A 9 2.33 -11.14 -10.03
CA ILE A 9 2.71 -10.68 -8.69
C ILE A 9 2.73 -9.15 -8.63
N TYR A 10 3.40 -8.47 -9.56
CA TYR A 10 3.43 -7.00 -9.52
C TYR A 10 2.09 -6.37 -9.81
N LYS A 11 1.31 -6.97 -10.71
CA LYS A 11 -0.06 -6.54 -10.94
C LYS A 11 -0.90 -6.65 -9.65
N GLY A 12 -0.77 -7.77 -8.93
CA GLY A 12 -1.42 -7.97 -7.64
C GLY A 12 -0.98 -6.95 -6.59
N ILE A 13 0.32 -6.64 -6.52
CA ILE A 13 0.86 -5.59 -5.65
C ILE A 13 0.24 -4.23 -5.99
N ILE A 14 0.24 -3.84 -7.27
CA ILE A 14 -0.32 -2.56 -7.72
C ILE A 14 -1.82 -2.52 -7.42
N GLN A 15 -2.56 -3.59 -7.70
CA GLN A 15 -3.99 -3.70 -7.38
C GLN A 15 -4.24 -3.49 -5.89
N TYR A 16 -3.49 -4.19 -5.03
CA TYR A 16 -3.63 -4.05 -3.59
C TYR A 16 -3.37 -2.60 -3.14
N LEU A 17 -2.32 -1.96 -3.65
CA LEU A 17 -2.01 -0.58 -3.32
C LEU A 17 -3.15 0.38 -3.76
N LEU A 18 -3.76 0.15 -4.91
CA LEU A 18 -4.92 0.94 -5.37
C LEU A 18 -6.16 0.75 -4.50
N GLU A 19 -6.44 -0.48 -4.07
CA GLU A 19 -7.66 -0.80 -3.32
C GLU A 19 -7.55 -0.48 -1.83
N SER A 20 -6.36 -0.67 -1.27
CA SER A 20 -6.13 -0.52 0.18
C SER A 20 -5.72 0.89 0.58
N THR A 21 -5.44 1.77 -0.38
CA THR A 21 -5.07 3.16 -0.15
C THR A 21 -5.84 4.08 -1.10
N ASN A 22 -5.69 5.40 -0.95
CA ASN A 22 -6.19 6.37 -1.94
C ASN A 22 -5.16 6.69 -3.04
N TYR A 23 -4.19 5.78 -3.27
CA TYR A 23 -3.17 6.00 -4.27
C TYR A 23 -3.71 5.83 -5.68
N THR A 24 -3.24 6.70 -6.57
CA THR A 24 -3.38 6.52 -8.02
C THR A 24 -2.17 5.78 -8.57
N LEU A 25 -2.26 5.28 -9.81
CA LEU A 25 -1.08 4.72 -10.51
C LEU A 25 0.08 5.71 -10.55
N LYS A 26 -0.21 7.03 -10.63
CA LYS A 26 0.80 8.09 -10.56
C LYS A 26 1.48 8.13 -9.19
N ASN A 27 0.70 8.10 -8.11
CA ASN A 27 1.25 8.08 -6.76
C ASN A 27 2.15 6.87 -6.55
N ILE A 28 1.72 5.69 -7.03
CA ILE A 28 2.52 4.45 -6.93
C ILE A 28 3.82 4.58 -7.72
N ALA A 29 3.78 5.14 -8.94
CA ALA A 29 4.97 5.38 -9.75
C ALA A 29 5.95 6.32 -9.06
N ASP A 30 5.46 7.45 -8.56
CA ASP A 30 6.28 8.45 -7.86
C ASP A 30 6.90 7.85 -6.58
N LEU A 31 6.13 7.12 -5.77
CA LEU A 31 6.60 6.51 -4.51
C LEU A 31 7.54 5.31 -4.71
N SER A 32 7.36 4.56 -5.80
CA SER A 32 8.27 3.46 -6.16
C SER A 32 9.48 3.93 -6.98
N ASN A 33 9.63 5.24 -7.23
CA ASN A 33 10.66 5.78 -8.12
C ASN A 33 10.68 5.05 -9.48
N SER A 34 9.50 4.76 -10.01
CA SER A 34 9.29 4.06 -11.28
C SER A 34 8.65 5.03 -12.28
N PRO A 35 9.02 4.99 -13.57
CA PRO A 35 8.27 5.71 -14.57
C PRO A 35 6.82 5.23 -14.60
N ILE A 36 5.86 6.16 -14.68
CA ILE A 36 4.42 5.85 -14.75
C ILE A 36 4.08 4.90 -15.91
N LYS A 37 4.83 4.97 -17.01
CA LYS A 37 4.69 4.07 -18.17
C LYS A 37 4.91 2.60 -17.78
N ILE A 38 5.86 2.32 -16.89
CA ILE A 38 6.14 0.95 -16.44
C ILE A 38 5.01 0.44 -15.55
N ILE A 39 4.55 1.25 -14.58
CA ILE A 39 3.43 0.87 -13.71
C ILE A 39 2.16 0.60 -14.54
N ARG A 40 1.89 1.43 -15.56
CA ARG A 40 0.79 1.19 -16.51
C ARG A 40 0.97 -0.08 -17.33
N ALA A 41 2.17 -0.33 -17.87
CA ALA A 41 2.43 -1.53 -18.65
C ALA A 41 2.22 -2.81 -17.82
N ILE A 42 2.64 -2.81 -16.55
CA ILE A 42 2.43 -3.95 -15.66
C ILE A 42 0.94 -4.14 -15.35
N TYR A 43 0.25 -3.06 -15.00
CA TYR A 43 -1.12 -3.12 -14.49
C TYR A 43 -2.17 -3.30 -15.59
N CYS A 44 -2.08 -2.51 -16.66
CA CYS A 44 -3.02 -2.52 -17.77
C CYS A 44 -2.66 -3.57 -18.82
N ASP A 45 -1.39 -3.64 -19.20
CA ASP A 45 -0.96 -4.41 -20.37
C ASP A 45 -0.39 -5.79 -20.02
N ASN A 46 -0.35 -6.15 -18.72
CA ASN A 46 0.26 -7.39 -18.20
C ASN A 46 1.70 -7.59 -18.73
N PHE A 47 2.47 -6.52 -18.76
CA PHE A 47 3.82 -6.52 -19.31
C PHE A 47 4.83 -5.93 -18.33
N VAL A 48 5.90 -6.69 -18.05
CA VAL A 48 7.04 -6.23 -17.25
C VAL A 48 8.24 -6.08 -18.19
N PRO A 49 8.87 -4.90 -18.28
CA PRO A 49 10.11 -4.72 -19.03
C PRO A 49 11.21 -5.61 -18.44
N LEU A 50 12.11 -6.12 -19.29
CA LEU A 50 13.25 -6.94 -18.86
C LEU A 50 14.13 -6.26 -17.79
N ASN A 51 14.24 -4.93 -17.81
CA ASN A 51 15.04 -4.15 -16.88
C ASN A 51 14.16 -3.29 -15.97
N PHE A 52 13.25 -3.91 -15.21
CA PHE A 52 12.45 -3.19 -14.22
C PHE A 52 13.31 -2.78 -13.01
N SER A 53 14.07 -1.70 -13.14
CA SER A 53 15.03 -1.22 -12.13
C SER A 53 14.39 -0.83 -10.80
N SER A 54 13.09 -0.51 -10.81
CA SER A 54 12.32 -0.06 -9.65
C SER A 54 11.52 -1.18 -8.98
N GLU A 55 11.80 -2.44 -9.32
CA GLU A 55 11.17 -3.63 -8.77
C GLU A 55 11.24 -3.67 -7.23
N LEU A 56 12.43 -3.47 -6.68
CA LEU A 56 12.66 -3.52 -5.23
C LEU A 56 11.87 -2.43 -4.50
N GLN A 57 11.78 -1.24 -5.09
CA GLN A 57 11.07 -0.09 -4.54
C GLN A 57 9.56 -0.32 -4.53
N LEU A 58 9.01 -0.93 -5.59
CA LEU A 58 7.60 -1.32 -5.63
C LEU A 58 7.28 -2.34 -4.53
N VAL A 59 8.13 -3.35 -4.35
CA VAL A 59 7.95 -4.37 -3.30
C VAL A 59 8.09 -3.76 -1.90
N ARG A 60 9.03 -2.83 -1.68
CA ARG A 60 9.18 -2.11 -0.41
C ARG A 60 7.97 -1.24 -0.07
N LEU A 61 7.42 -0.54 -1.08
CA LEU A 61 6.19 0.23 -0.90
C LEU A 61 5.04 -0.68 -0.45
N TYR A 62 4.89 -1.84 -1.07
CA TYR A 62 3.91 -2.85 -0.66
C TYR A 62 4.09 -3.32 0.79
N GLN A 63 5.32 -3.66 1.18
CA GLN A 63 5.65 -4.08 2.55
C GLN A 63 5.30 -3.00 3.57
N MET A 64 5.67 -1.74 3.31
CA MET A 64 5.36 -0.62 4.20
C MET A 64 3.86 -0.45 4.42
N ILE A 65 3.05 -0.52 3.36
CA ILE A 65 1.59 -0.42 3.47
C ILE A 65 0.99 -1.61 4.22
N LEU A 66 1.49 -2.82 4.00
CA LEU A 66 1.07 -4.00 4.76
C LEU A 66 1.35 -3.86 6.26
N GLU A 67 2.52 -3.35 6.62
CA GLU A 67 2.91 -3.11 8.01
C GLU A 67 1.99 -2.08 8.66
N ILE A 68 1.74 -0.94 7.99
CA ILE A 68 0.82 0.10 8.47
C ILE A 68 -0.57 -0.47 8.73
N HIS A 69 -1.15 -1.19 7.76
CA HIS A 69 -2.48 -1.78 7.91
C HIS A 69 -2.54 -2.86 9.00
N THR A 70 -1.44 -3.59 9.22
CA THR A 70 -1.35 -4.57 10.29
C THR A 70 -1.36 -3.88 11.65
N GLN A 71 -0.60 -2.81 11.82
CA GLN A 71 -0.58 -2.02 13.05
C GLN A 71 -1.92 -1.35 13.34
N GLU A 72 -2.58 -0.77 12.32
CA GLU A 72 -3.93 -0.20 12.50
C GLU A 72 -4.93 -1.21 13.05
N LYS A 73 -4.91 -2.45 12.54
CA LYS A 73 -5.78 -3.52 13.03
C LYS A 73 -5.48 -3.86 14.48
N GLN A 74 -4.21 -3.83 14.89
CA GLN A 74 -3.83 -4.01 16.29
C GLN A 74 -4.38 -2.86 17.16
N PHE A 75 -4.18 -1.59 16.78
CA PHE A 75 -4.71 -0.46 17.54
C PHE A 75 -6.24 -0.45 17.63
N LYS A 76 -6.94 -0.80 16.55
CA LYS A 76 -8.41 -0.95 16.54
C LYS A 76 -8.89 -2.05 17.48
N LYS A 77 -8.11 -3.12 17.69
CA LYS A 77 -8.43 -4.18 18.65
C LYS A 77 -8.45 -3.69 20.11
N TYR A 78 -7.73 -2.60 20.40
CA TYR A 78 -7.66 -2.00 21.75
C TYR A 78 -8.60 -0.81 21.94
N LEU A 79 -9.46 -0.49 20.96
CA LEU A 79 -10.52 0.51 21.06
C LEU A 79 -11.88 -0.21 20.98
N PRO A 80 -12.77 -0.03 21.98
CA PRO A 80 -12.97 1.20 22.73
C PRO A 80 -12.12 1.29 23.99
N LEU A 81 -11.48 2.45 24.18
CA LEU A 81 -10.95 2.84 25.48
C LEU A 81 -12.05 2.64 26.54
N PRO A 82 -11.73 2.08 27.71
CA PRO A 82 -12.69 1.91 28.80
C PRO A 82 -13.41 3.22 29.09
N LYS A 83 -14.74 3.14 29.30
CA LYS A 83 -15.63 4.31 29.53
C LYS A 83 -15.21 5.22 30.70
N GLY A 84 -14.25 4.82 31.53
CA GLY A 84 -13.74 5.57 32.67
C GLY A 84 -12.90 6.82 32.35
N PHE A 85 -12.55 7.08 31.08
CA PHE A 85 -11.75 8.25 30.69
C PHE A 85 -12.57 9.46 30.17
N ARG A 86 -13.92 9.44 30.28
CA ARG A 86 -14.79 10.54 29.79
C ARG A 86 -15.14 11.63 30.81
N GLN A 87 -14.62 11.60 32.04
CA GLN A 87 -14.89 12.63 33.04
C GLN A 87 -13.60 13.19 33.61
N LEU A 88 -13.05 14.24 33.00
CA LEU A 88 -12.08 15.16 33.62
C LEU A 88 -12.00 16.43 32.75
N SER A 89 -13.10 17.18 32.68
CA SER A 89 -13.14 18.64 32.42
C SER A 89 -14.58 19.11 32.18
N ALA A 90 -15.42 19.03 33.20
CA ALA A 90 -16.63 19.84 33.27
C ALA A 90 -17.04 20.02 34.74
N SER A 91 -16.14 20.61 35.53
CA SER A 91 -16.47 21.25 36.81
C SER A 91 -15.25 22.06 37.25
N MET A 92 -15.18 23.31 36.79
CA MET A 92 -14.65 24.38 37.60
C MET A 92 -15.44 25.65 37.28
N GLU A 93 -16.37 25.91 38.20
CA GLU A 93 -17.07 27.16 38.56
C GLU A 93 -18.11 27.75 37.58
#